data_AF-A0A4Q3UG95-F1
#
_entry.id   AF-A0A4Q3UG95-F1
#
_cell.length_a   1.000
_cell.length_b   1.000
_cell.length_c   1.000
_cell.angle_alpha   90.00
_cell.angle_beta   90.00
_cell.angle_gamma   90.00
#
_symmetry.space_group_name_H-M   'P 1'
#
loop_
_entity.id
_entity.type
_entity.pdbx_description
1 polymer ?
#
loop_
_entity_poly.entity_id
_entity_poly.type
_entity_poly.pdbx_seq_one_letter_code
_entity_poly.pdbx_strand_id
1 'polypeptide(L)'
;DIAPDRKEDPGERFPWKQLAEAGIGLWPQPVRPEPWMMHGAASGDAGMTVEGLQNDLKDIGYKLNVTGVFNDDTAAVIRAFQRRWRPERVNGEGDTDTITLAHAVADLVRAAKS
;
A
#
# COMPACT_ATOMS: atom_id res chain seq x y z
N ASP A 1 -16.39 -9.15 -25.68
CA ASP A 1 -17.41 -8.94 -24.64
C ASP A 1 -17.24 -10.03 -23.59
N ILE A 2 -16.44 -9.76 -22.55
CA ILE A 2 -16.16 -10.66 -21.42
C ILE A 2 -16.07 -9.77 -20.17
N ALA A 3 -17.17 -9.76 -19.42
CA ALA A 3 -17.35 -9.44 -17.99
C ALA A 3 -16.43 -8.38 -17.32
N PRO A 4 -16.96 -7.20 -16.92
CA PRO A 4 -16.22 -6.15 -16.21
C PRO A 4 -16.11 -6.34 -14.69
N ASP A 5 -16.68 -7.41 -14.11
CA ASP A 5 -16.64 -7.64 -12.66
C ASP A 5 -15.48 -8.58 -12.29
N ARG A 6 -14.24 -8.06 -12.26
CA ARG A 6 -13.15 -8.81 -11.65
C ARG A 6 -13.29 -8.77 -10.12
N LYS A 7 -13.71 -9.93 -9.60
CA LYS A 7 -13.54 -10.45 -8.23
C LYS A 7 -12.74 -9.52 -7.32
N GLU A 8 -13.44 -8.94 -6.35
CA GLU A 8 -12.81 -8.44 -5.13
C GLU A 8 -11.96 -9.56 -4.51
N ASP A 9 -10.68 -9.26 -4.26
CA ASP A 9 -9.77 -10.18 -3.60
C ASP A 9 -10.39 -10.71 -2.31
N PRO A 10 -10.37 -12.04 -2.04
CA PRO A 10 -10.80 -12.58 -0.76
C PRO A 10 -10.03 -11.86 0.35
N GLY A 11 -10.76 -11.13 1.19
CA GLY A 11 -10.24 -10.13 2.11
C GLY A 11 -9.25 -10.64 3.16
N GLU A 12 -9.11 -9.89 4.26
CA GLU A 12 -8.01 -9.96 5.26
C GLU A 12 -7.67 -11.35 5.85
N ARG A 13 -8.53 -12.35 5.71
CA ARG A 13 -8.30 -13.72 6.21
C ARG A 13 -7.74 -14.70 5.18
N PHE A 14 -7.57 -14.26 3.94
CA PHE A 14 -7.08 -15.15 2.88
C PHE A 14 -5.55 -15.26 2.93
N PRO A 15 -4.98 -16.48 2.91
CA PRO A 15 -3.56 -16.70 3.14
C PRO A 15 -2.72 -16.40 1.89
N TRP A 16 -2.81 -15.17 1.38
CA TRP A 16 -2.17 -14.71 0.15
C TRP A 16 -0.67 -15.00 0.10
N LYS A 17 0.04 -14.79 1.21
CA LYS A 17 1.47 -15.10 1.31
C LYS A 17 1.75 -16.58 1.07
N GLN A 18 0.99 -17.47 1.72
CA GLN A 18 1.18 -18.92 1.60
C GLN A 18 0.81 -19.42 0.19
N LEU A 19 -0.22 -18.84 -0.42
CA LEU A 19 -0.62 -19.20 -1.79
C LEU A 19 0.43 -18.74 -2.80
N ALA A 20 0.97 -17.54 -2.66
CA ALA A 20 2.03 -17.06 -3.55
C ALA A 20 3.33 -17.86 -3.38
N GLU A 21 3.70 -18.24 -2.16
CA GLU A 21 4.81 -19.19 -1.90
C GLU A 21 4.56 -20.56 -2.56
N ALA A 22 3.30 -20.97 -2.69
CA ALA A 22 2.87 -22.17 -3.41
C ALA A 22 2.68 -21.97 -4.93
N GLY A 23 3.03 -20.79 -5.48
CA GLY A 23 2.90 -20.47 -6.91
C GLY A 23 1.48 -20.12 -7.38
N ILE A 24 0.56 -19.81 -6.45
CA ILE A 24 -0.84 -19.51 -6.71
C ILE A 24 -1.15 -18.06 -6.30
N GLY A 25 -1.40 -17.19 -7.26
CA GLY A 25 -1.71 -15.78 -7.02
C GLY A 25 -0.48 -14.88 -6.93
N LEU A 26 -0.71 -13.56 -6.83
CA LEU A 26 0.35 -12.55 -6.81
C LEU A 26 0.58 -12.08 -5.36
N TRP A 27 1.83 -12.14 -4.90
CA TRP A 27 2.27 -11.47 -3.66
C TRP A 27 3.38 -10.48 -4.02
N PRO A 28 3.37 -9.27 -3.45
CA PRO A 28 4.38 -8.27 -3.77
C PRO A 28 5.76 -8.78 -3.34
N GLN A 29 6.68 -8.87 -4.30
CA GLN A 29 8.10 -8.94 -3.97
C GLN A 29 8.51 -7.57 -3.44
N PRO A 30 9.32 -7.48 -2.36
CA PRO A 30 9.74 -6.19 -1.84
C PRO A 30 10.60 -5.48 -2.89
N VAL A 31 10.02 -4.46 -3.54
CA VAL A 31 10.74 -3.53 -4.41
C VAL A 31 11.11 -2.32 -3.56
N ARG A 32 12.40 -1.98 -3.55
CA ARG A 32 12.85 -0.80 -2.82
C ARG A 32 12.30 0.44 -3.53
N PRO A 33 11.57 1.33 -2.84
CA PRO A 33 11.13 2.59 -3.41
C PRO A 33 12.31 3.48 -3.78
N GLU A 34 12.02 4.52 -4.54
CA GLU A 34 12.98 5.57 -4.82
C GLU A 34 13.53 6.19 -3.52
N PRO A 35 14.83 6.54 -3.44
CA PRO A 35 15.46 6.99 -2.20
C PRO A 35 14.76 8.19 -1.53
N TRP A 36 14.14 9.07 -2.31
CA TRP A 36 13.43 10.24 -1.78
C TRP A 36 12.18 9.87 -0.97
N MET A 37 11.60 8.68 -1.16
CA MET A 37 10.50 8.18 -0.33
C MET A 37 10.96 7.66 1.04
N MET A 38 12.25 7.46 1.27
CA MET A 38 12.73 6.69 2.43
C MET A 38 13.00 7.55 3.68
N HIS A 39 12.34 8.71 3.80
CA HIS A 39 12.50 9.65 4.93
C HIS A 39 11.49 9.42 6.07
N GLY A 40 10.50 8.54 5.86
CA GLY A 40 9.38 8.36 6.77
C GLY A 40 8.29 9.42 6.60
N ALA A 41 7.11 9.16 7.15
CA ALA A 41 5.97 10.06 7.10
C ALA A 41 5.08 9.88 8.34
N ALA A 42 4.85 10.95 9.10
CA ALA A 42 4.00 10.97 10.29
C ALA A 42 3.18 12.26 10.38
N SER A 43 2.26 12.33 11.36
CA SER A 43 1.38 13.48 11.56
C SER A 43 2.14 14.81 11.65
N GLY A 44 1.75 15.76 10.80
CA GLY A 44 2.39 17.07 10.70
C GLY A 44 3.46 17.18 9.62
N ASP A 45 3.92 16.06 9.04
CA ASP A 45 4.84 16.08 7.91
C ASP A 45 4.15 16.55 6.63
N ALA A 46 4.93 17.15 5.74
CA ALA A 46 4.51 17.47 4.38
C ALA A 46 5.69 17.35 3.42
N GLY A 47 5.40 17.04 2.15
CA GLY A 47 6.38 16.98 1.07
C GLY A 47 6.33 15.68 0.27
N MET A 48 7.36 15.48 -0.54
CA MET A 48 7.38 14.43 -1.56
C MET A 48 7.20 13.02 -0.98
N THR A 49 7.78 12.71 0.19
CA THR A 49 7.61 11.39 0.81
C THR A 49 6.14 11.09 1.15
N VAL A 50 5.42 12.07 1.70
CA VAL A 50 4.00 11.94 2.01
C VAL A 50 3.19 11.78 0.72
N GLU A 51 3.46 12.63 -0.27
CA GLU A 51 2.80 12.58 -1.57
C GLU A 51 3.00 11.23 -2.28
N GLY A 52 4.24 10.71 -2.25
CA GLY A 52 4.60 9.41 -2.79
C GLY A 52 3.81 8.27 -2.14
N LEU A 53 3.80 8.23 -0.81
CA LEU A 53 3.03 7.24 -0.06
C LEU A 53 1.52 7.34 -0.33
N GLN A 54 0.97 8.55 -0.42
CA GLN A 54 -0.44 8.75 -0.74
C GLN A 54 -0.78 8.25 -2.15
N ASN A 55 0.11 8.47 -3.13
CA ASN A 55 -0.05 7.94 -4.49
C ASN A 55 -0.03 6.42 -4.51
N ASP A 56 0.92 5.78 -3.81
CA ASP A 56 0.97 4.32 -3.72
C ASP A 56 -0.31 3.75 -3.10
N LEU A 57 -0.78 4.31 -1.97
CA LEU A 57 -2.04 3.89 -1.33
C LEU A 57 -3.25 4.08 -2.25
N LYS A 58 -3.29 5.16 -3.03
CA LYS A 58 -4.34 5.43 -4.00
C LYS A 58 -4.32 4.42 -5.15
N ASP A 59 -3.14 4.07 -5.66
CA ASP A 59 -2.99 3.11 -6.76
C ASP A 59 -3.41 1.69 -6.37
N ILE A 60 -3.17 1.32 -5.11
CA ILE A 60 -3.69 0.08 -4.49
C ILE A 60 -5.23 0.08 -4.45
N GLY A 61 -5.85 1.26 -4.36
CA GLY A 61 -7.31 1.43 -4.36
C GLY A 61 -7.88 2.03 -3.07
N TYR A 62 -7.04 2.48 -2.14
CA TYR A 62 -7.54 3.22 -0.98
C TYR A 62 -8.07 4.59 -1.42
N LYS A 63 -9.19 5.00 -0.83
CA LYS A 63 -9.79 6.32 -1.10
C LYS A 63 -9.13 7.37 -0.21
N LEU A 64 -8.28 8.20 -0.81
CA LEU A 64 -7.70 9.39 -0.18
C LEU A 64 -7.35 10.44 -1.22
N ASN A 65 -7.19 11.69 -0.76
CA ASN A 65 -6.66 12.78 -1.56
C ASN A 65 -5.14 12.80 -1.43
N VAL A 66 -4.46 12.97 -2.56
CA VAL A 66 -3.02 13.18 -2.60
C VAL A 66 -2.79 14.68 -2.41
N THR A 67 -2.42 15.07 -1.20
CA THR A 67 -2.23 16.47 -0.81
C THR A 67 -0.76 16.78 -0.51
N GLY A 68 0.08 15.75 -0.36
CA GLY A 68 1.43 15.88 0.15
C GLY A 68 1.51 16.32 1.61
N VAL A 69 0.38 16.35 2.33
CA VAL A 69 0.31 16.71 3.76
C VAL A 69 -0.21 15.52 4.55
N PHE A 70 0.50 15.17 5.61
CA PHE A 70 0.13 14.06 6.47
C PHE A 70 -0.87 14.52 7.52
N ASN A 71 -2.13 14.15 7.29
CA ASN A 71 -3.27 14.45 8.16
C ASN A 71 -3.89 13.18 8.74
N ASP A 72 -4.95 13.34 9.53
CA ASP A 72 -5.67 12.23 10.16
C ASP A 72 -6.26 11.25 9.14
N ASP A 73 -6.70 11.74 7.97
CA ASP A 73 -7.19 10.89 6.88
C ASP A 73 -6.08 9.98 6.35
N THR A 74 -4.89 10.52 6.12
CA THR A 74 -3.71 9.75 5.70
C THR A 74 -3.36 8.69 6.75
N ALA A 75 -3.35 9.06 8.02
CA ALA A 75 -3.08 8.14 9.12
C ALA A 75 -4.13 7.01 9.20
N ALA A 76 -5.42 7.33 9.00
CA ALA A 76 -6.50 6.35 9.01
C ALA A 76 -6.34 5.32 7.86
N VAL A 77 -5.99 5.79 6.67
CA VAL A 77 -5.74 4.91 5.51
C VAL A 77 -4.51 4.05 5.73
N ILE A 78 -3.42 4.60 6.28
CA ILE A 78 -2.22 3.81 6.62
C ILE A 78 -2.57 2.70 7.63
N ARG A 79 -3.41 2.97 8.64
CA ARG A 79 -3.86 1.92 9.56
C ARG A 79 -4.65 0.82 8.85
N ALA A 80 -5.52 1.17 7.92
CA ALA A 80 -6.25 0.18 7.12
C ALA A 80 -5.28 -0.67 6.28
N PHE A 81 -4.29 -0.04 5.66
CA PHE A 81 -3.22 -0.72 4.94
C PHE A 81 -2.42 -1.67 5.85
N GLN A 82 -1.95 -1.19 7.00
CA GLN A 82 -1.19 -1.98 7.96
C GLN A 82 -1.99 -3.17 8.49
N ARG A 83 -3.29 -3.02 8.78
CA ARG A 83 -4.13 -4.17 9.20
C ARG A 83 -4.13 -5.30 8.17
N ARG A 84 -4.14 -4.96 6.88
CA ARG A 84 -4.16 -5.93 5.79
C ARG A 84 -2.77 -6.52 5.50
N TRP A 85 -1.73 -5.69 5.52
CA TRP A 85 -0.42 -6.06 4.98
C TRP A 85 0.71 -6.14 6.02
N ARG A 86 0.57 -5.48 7.17
CA ARG A 86 1.57 -5.39 8.25
C ARG A 86 0.93 -5.40 9.66
N PRO A 87 0.17 -6.46 10.02
CA PRO A 87 -0.64 -6.49 11.24
C PRO A 87 0.20 -6.45 12.53
N GLU A 88 1.49 -6.75 12.47
CA GLU A 88 2.43 -6.66 13.59
C GLU A 88 2.66 -5.21 14.07
N ARG A 89 2.35 -4.19 13.24
CA ARG A 89 2.52 -2.78 13.58
C ARG A 89 1.48 -1.89 12.90
N VAL A 90 0.37 -1.64 13.61
CA VAL A 90 -0.75 -0.79 13.15
C VAL A 90 -0.77 0.55 13.91
N ASN A 91 0.21 1.41 13.65
CA ASN A 91 0.34 2.73 14.29
C ASN A 91 -0.27 3.87 13.45
N GLY A 92 -0.42 3.67 12.13
CA GLY A 92 -0.86 4.70 11.19
C GLY A 92 0.24 5.64 10.73
N GLU A 93 1.51 5.29 10.91
CA GLU A 93 2.67 6.06 10.44
C GLU A 93 3.30 5.36 9.23
N GLY A 94 3.82 6.14 8.29
CA GLY A 94 4.60 5.67 7.15
C GLY A 94 6.07 5.53 7.52
N ASP A 95 6.42 4.55 8.36
CA ASP A 95 7.83 4.17 8.52
C ASP A 95 8.39 3.53 7.24
N THR A 96 9.71 3.35 7.14
CA THR A 96 10.36 2.84 5.91
C THR A 96 9.82 1.48 5.48
N ASP A 97 9.44 0.63 6.43
CA ASP A 97 8.84 -0.68 6.16
C ASP A 97 7.44 -0.53 5.56
N THR A 98 6.61 0.34 6.14
CA THR A 98 5.27 0.64 5.64
C THR A 98 5.33 1.23 4.23
N ILE A 99 6.26 2.17 3.99
CA ILE A 99 6.48 2.78 2.68
C ILE A 99 6.93 1.73 1.66
N THR A 100 7.93 0.91 2.01
CA THR A 100 8.43 -0.17 1.12
C THR A 100 7.33 -1.15 0.75
N LEU A 101 6.52 -1.55 1.72
CA LEU A 101 5.44 -2.49 1.50
C LEU A 101 4.30 -1.89 0.67
N ALA A 102 3.92 -0.64 0.94
CA ALA A 102 2.91 0.08 0.15
C ALA A 102 3.37 0.21 -1.32
N HIS A 103 4.62 0.59 -1.54
CA HIS A 103 5.19 0.70 -2.88
C HIS A 103 5.16 -0.63 -3.63
N ALA A 104 5.62 -1.71 -2.99
CA ALA A 104 5.63 -3.04 -3.59
C ALA A 104 4.22 -3.55 -3.95
N VAL A 105 3.21 -3.27 -3.10
CA VAL A 105 1.80 -3.61 -3.41
C VAL A 105 1.29 -2.74 -4.56
N ALA A 106 1.60 -1.44 -4.57
CA ALA A 106 1.19 -0.54 -5.63
C ALA A 106 1.78 -0.95 -7.00
N ASP A 107 3.06 -1.30 -7.05
CA ASP A 107 3.71 -1.80 -8.27
C ASP A 107 3.08 -3.08 -8.79
N LEU A 108 2.74 -4.01 -7.89
CA LEU A 108 2.03 -5.22 -8.27
C LEU A 108 0.67 -4.92 -8.90
N VAL A 109 -0.07 -3.98 -8.31
CA VAL A 109 -1.38 -3.54 -8.83
C VAL A 109 -1.24 -2.82 -10.18
N ARG A 110 -0.20 -1.98 -10.36
CA ARG A 110 0.10 -1.30 -11.64
C ARG A 110 0.43 -2.32 -12.74
N ALA A 111 1.28 -3.31 -12.42
CA ALA A 111 1.65 -4.37 -13.36
C ALA A 111 0.45 -5.23 -13.78
N ALA A 112 -0.47 -5.53 -12.86
CA ALA A 112 -1.68 -6.30 -13.18
C ALA A 112 -2.72 -5.54 -14.04
N LYS A 113 -2.62 -4.21 -14.10
CA LYS A 113 -3.48 -3.32 -14.92
C LYS A 113 -2.91 -3.04 -16.31
N SER A 114 -1.63 -3.36 -16.56
CA SER A 114 -0.93 -3.15 -17.83
C SER A 114 -1.12 -4.32 -18.79
#